data_AF-A0A2V6KJJ9-F1
#
_entry.id   AF-A0A2V6KJJ9-F1
#
_cell.length_a   1.000
_cell.length_b   1.000
_cell.length_c   1.000
_cell.angle_alpha   90.00
_cell.angle_beta   90.00
_cell.angle_gamma   90.00
#
_symmetry.space_group_name_H-M   'P 1'
#
loop_
_entity.id
_entity.type
_entity.pdbx_description
1 polymer ?
#
loop_
_entity_poly.entity_id
_entity_poly.type
_entity_poly.pdbx_seq_one_letter_code
_entity_poly.pdbx_strand_id
1 'polypeptide(L)'
;IEHYEKKCPWIWRCHVDLSRPEAETWKYLRRWIDKYDVTIVSCPEFKQEMKPPQRVFMPAINPFNIKNRKLDDKEIDERLAHYKIPTDLPLIVQISRFDPWKDPEGVVEAFKLARQQIEATLVLLGNFATDDPEGAKIFESLRACQEEQVLISTKGDDTALVNALQTRAAVVLQKSLREGFGLTV
;
A
#
# COMPACT_ATOMS: atom_id res chain seq x y z
N ILE A 1 13.02 8.55 24.91
CA ILE A 1 11.95 8.61 25.94
C ILE A 1 12.53 8.65 27.34
N GLU A 2 13.35 7.67 27.74
CA GLU A 2 13.83 7.57 29.12
C GLU A 2 14.99 8.52 29.45
N HIS A 3 15.64 9.05 28.41
CA HIS A 3 16.80 9.97 28.53
C HIS A 3 16.44 11.42 28.22
N TYR A 4 15.15 11.77 28.20
CA TYR A 4 14.67 13.12 27.91
C TYR A 4 13.70 13.58 29.00
N GLU A 5 13.90 14.80 29.48
CA GLU A 5 12.94 15.46 30.37
C GLU A 5 11.70 15.88 29.57
N LYS A 6 10.54 15.36 29.96
CA LYS A 6 9.27 15.61 29.26
C LYS A 6 8.73 16.99 29.62
N LYS A 7 8.83 17.94 28.67
CA LYS A 7 8.35 19.33 28.82
C LYS A 7 7.02 19.63 28.13
N CYS A 8 6.50 18.68 27.36
CA CYS A 8 5.25 18.81 26.61
C CYS A 8 4.57 17.44 26.43
N PRO A 9 3.28 17.41 26.01
CA PRO A 9 2.60 16.15 25.71
C PRO A 9 3.27 15.39 24.57
N TRP A 10 3.38 14.08 24.73
CA TRP A 10 3.91 13.17 23.73
C TRP A 10 2.79 12.29 23.19
N ILE A 11 2.74 12.17 21.86
CA ILE A 11 1.74 11.38 21.16
C ILE A 11 2.45 10.24 20.42
N TRP A 12 1.98 9.01 20.64
CA TRP A 12 2.41 7.87 19.84
C TRP A 12 1.38 7.61 18.75
N ARG A 13 1.77 7.80 17.49
CA ARG A 13 0.92 7.52 16.33
C ARG A 13 1.28 6.16 15.76
N CYS A 14 0.37 5.20 15.86
CA CYS A 14 0.53 3.88 15.28
C CYS A 14 -0.16 3.81 13.91
N HIS A 15 0.59 3.38 12.90
CA HIS A 15 0.12 3.21 11.52
C HIS A 15 -0.05 1.73 11.11
N VAL A 16 0.37 0.79 11.97
CA VAL A 16 0.32 -0.64 11.69
C VAL A 16 -0.89 -1.29 12.35
N ASP A 17 -1.27 -2.46 11.86
CA ASP A 17 -2.30 -3.31 12.46
C ASP A 17 -1.84 -3.85 13.81
N LEU A 18 -2.53 -3.43 14.87
CA LEU A 18 -2.32 -3.91 16.23
C LEU A 18 -3.43 -4.87 16.69
N SER A 19 -4.32 -5.35 15.84
CA SER A 19 -5.44 -6.22 16.25
C SER A 19 -4.96 -7.56 16.84
N ARG A 20 -3.85 -8.11 16.32
CA ARG A 20 -3.23 -9.36 16.76
C ARG A 20 -1.70 -9.25 16.77
N PRO A 21 -1.12 -8.50 17.73
CA PRO A 21 0.31 -8.34 17.80
C PRO A 21 0.95 -9.59 18.41
N GLU A 22 2.19 -9.88 18.06
CA GLU A 22 2.97 -10.92 18.71
C GLU A 22 3.22 -10.49 20.18
N ALA A 23 2.96 -11.39 21.13
CA ALA A 23 2.81 -11.07 22.54
C ALA A 23 4.10 -10.53 23.17
N GLU A 24 5.26 -11.13 22.88
CA GLU A 24 6.54 -10.72 23.47
C GLU A 24 7.03 -9.38 22.91
N THR A 25 6.89 -9.20 21.60
CA THR A 25 7.17 -7.94 20.91
C THR A 25 6.27 -6.83 21.44
N TRP A 26 4.98 -7.11 21.62
CA TRP A 26 4.04 -6.15 22.18
C TRP A 26 4.45 -5.76 23.60
N LYS A 27 4.65 -6.74 24.49
CA LYS A 27 5.11 -6.51 25.87
C LYS A 27 6.40 -5.71 25.94
N TYR A 28 7.33 -5.95 25.03
CA TYR A 28 8.57 -5.19 24.90
C TYR A 28 8.30 -3.72 24.54
N LEU A 29 7.54 -3.46 23.47
CA LEU A 29 7.22 -2.10 22.99
C LEU A 29 6.41 -1.29 24.02
N ARG A 30 5.53 -1.96 24.78
CA ARG A 30 4.68 -1.33 25.81
C ARG A 30 5.49 -0.55 26.86
N ARG A 31 6.75 -0.94 27.13
CA ARG A 31 7.65 -0.24 28.06
C ARG A 31 7.83 1.25 27.71
N TRP A 32 7.78 1.57 26.43
CA TRP A 32 7.89 2.94 25.92
C TRP A 32 6.55 3.55 25.58
N ILE A 33 5.65 2.79 24.95
CA ILE A 33 4.32 3.26 24.56
C ILE A 33 3.52 3.76 25.77
N ASP A 34 3.68 3.10 26.93
CA ASP A 34 3.00 3.52 28.17
C ASP A 34 3.43 4.86 28.75
N LYS A 35 4.49 5.46 28.23
CA LYS A 35 5.02 6.75 28.71
C LYS A 35 4.45 7.94 27.95
N TYR A 36 3.69 7.69 26.88
CA TYR A 36 3.00 8.71 26.09
C TYR A 36 1.71 9.17 26.77
N ASP A 37 1.22 10.36 26.43
CA ASP A 37 -0.03 10.92 26.97
C ASP A 37 -1.24 10.44 26.20
N VAL A 38 -1.08 10.21 24.89
CA VAL A 38 -2.14 9.75 23.99
C VAL A 38 -1.52 8.82 22.96
N THR A 39 -2.24 7.75 22.66
CA THR A 39 -1.97 6.92 21.49
C THR A 39 -3.02 7.19 20.42
N ILE A 40 -2.59 7.30 19.16
CA ILE A 40 -3.50 7.43 18.03
C ILE A 40 -3.36 6.21 17.12
N VAL A 41 -4.47 5.52 16.85
CA VAL A 41 -4.54 4.38 15.93
C VAL A 41 -5.36 4.72 14.68
N SER A 42 -5.17 3.98 13.60
CA SER A 42 -5.81 4.24 12.30
C SER A 42 -7.29 3.85 12.25
N CYS A 43 -7.70 2.82 13.00
CA CYS A 43 -9.08 2.36 13.08
C CYS A 43 -9.40 1.79 14.48
N PRO A 44 -10.69 1.63 14.84
CA PRO A 44 -11.09 1.09 16.14
C PRO A 44 -10.58 -0.33 16.41
N GLU A 45 -10.44 -1.16 15.38
CA GLU A 45 -10.03 -2.56 15.46
C GLU A 45 -8.56 -2.72 15.87
N PHE A 46 -7.75 -1.67 15.68
CA PHE A 46 -6.34 -1.64 16.08
C PHE A 46 -6.14 -1.19 17.51
N LYS A 47 -7.22 -0.97 18.28
CA LYS A 47 -7.07 -0.67 19.69
C LYS A 47 -6.54 -1.88 20.45
N GLN A 48 -5.63 -1.62 21.39
CA GLN A 48 -5.05 -2.63 22.28
C GLN A 48 -5.07 -2.17 23.72
N GLU A 49 -4.95 -3.09 24.68
CA GLU A 49 -4.88 -2.71 26.09
C GLU A 49 -3.60 -1.90 26.37
N MET A 50 -3.76 -0.64 26.83
CA MET A 50 -2.66 0.25 27.14
C MET A 50 -2.99 1.33 28.18
N LYS A 51 -1.98 1.85 28.87
CA LYS A 51 -2.16 2.95 29.85
C LYS A 51 -2.66 4.25 29.19
N PRO A 52 -2.04 4.77 28.11
CA PRO A 52 -2.52 6.00 27.51
C PRO A 52 -3.91 5.83 26.89
N PRO A 53 -4.78 6.84 26.97
CA PRO A 53 -6.01 6.86 26.21
C PRO A 53 -5.72 6.75 24.70
N GLN A 54 -6.59 6.03 24.00
CA GLN A 54 -6.50 5.83 22.56
C GLN A 54 -7.51 6.69 21.80
N ARG A 55 -7.06 7.33 20.73
CA ARG A 55 -7.88 8.07 19.76
C ARG A 55 -7.79 7.40 18.39
N VAL A 56 -8.88 7.45 17.63
CA VAL A 56 -8.94 6.90 16.28
C VAL A 56 -8.92 8.05 15.31
N PHE A 57 -7.84 8.17 14.54
CA PHE A 57 -7.72 9.15 13.46
C PHE A 57 -7.46 8.36 12.19
N MET A 58 -8.41 8.37 11.26
CA MET A 58 -8.21 7.69 9.98
C MET A 58 -7.16 8.46 9.16
N PRO A 59 -6.24 7.77 8.47
CA PRO A 59 -5.43 8.39 7.43
C PRO A 59 -6.30 9.07 6.37
N ALA A 60 -5.79 10.11 5.75
CA ALA A 60 -6.49 10.88 4.72
C ALA A 60 -5.60 11.13 3.51
N ILE A 61 -6.24 11.33 2.36
CA ILE A 61 -5.58 11.75 1.13
C ILE A 61 -5.61 13.27 1.01
N ASN A 62 -4.60 13.85 0.35
CA ASN A 62 -4.62 15.25 -0.06
C ASN A 62 -5.13 15.34 -1.50
N PRO A 63 -6.31 15.89 -1.78
CA PRO A 63 -6.91 15.91 -3.12
C PRO A 63 -6.18 16.83 -4.12
N PHE A 64 -5.26 17.69 -3.64
CA PHE A 64 -4.59 18.69 -4.48
C PHE A 64 -3.17 18.28 -4.89
N ASN A 65 -2.63 17.18 -4.36
CA ASN A 65 -1.31 16.71 -4.76
C ASN A 65 -1.37 15.97 -6.10
N ILE A 66 -0.22 15.78 -6.75
CA ILE A 66 -0.12 15.11 -8.06
C ILE A 66 -0.74 13.71 -8.04
N LYS A 67 -0.69 13.01 -6.92
CA LYS A 67 -1.24 11.65 -6.78
C LYS A 67 -2.76 11.58 -6.87
N ASN A 68 -3.47 12.63 -6.43
CA ASN A 68 -4.94 12.58 -6.28
C ASN A 68 -5.67 13.71 -7.01
N ARG A 69 -4.96 14.76 -7.48
CA ARG A 69 -5.58 15.82 -8.28
C ARG A 69 -6.12 15.25 -9.58
N LYS A 70 -7.13 15.89 -10.14
CA LYS A 70 -7.57 15.55 -11.49
C LYS A 70 -6.42 15.80 -12.48
N LEU A 71 -6.10 14.77 -13.26
CA LEU A 71 -5.28 14.88 -14.46
C LEU A 71 -6.22 15.02 -15.66
N ASP A 72 -5.78 15.74 -16.70
CA ASP A 72 -6.47 15.68 -17.99
C ASP A 72 -6.06 14.43 -18.79
N ASP A 73 -6.86 14.07 -19.81
CA ASP A 73 -6.63 12.85 -20.60
C ASP A 73 -5.27 12.86 -21.29
N LYS A 74 -4.77 14.03 -21.67
CA LYS A 74 -3.45 14.17 -22.31
C LYS A 74 -2.33 13.89 -21.31
N GLU A 75 -2.40 14.43 -20.09
CA GLU A 75 -1.45 14.14 -19.01
C GLU A 75 -1.42 12.63 -18.68
N ILE A 76 -2.59 11.98 -18.67
CA ILE A 76 -2.73 10.55 -18.42
C ILE A 76 -2.07 9.76 -19.55
N ASP A 77 -2.46 10.01 -20.81
CA ASP A 77 -1.97 9.27 -21.96
C ASP A 77 -0.46 9.47 -22.17
N GLU A 78 0.06 10.68 -21.98
CA GLU A 78 1.49 10.96 -22.03
C GLU A 78 2.26 10.18 -20.96
N ARG A 79 1.72 10.09 -19.74
CA ARG A 79 2.36 9.34 -18.64
C ARG A 79 2.33 7.84 -18.91
N LEU A 80 1.22 7.28 -19.36
CA LEU A 80 1.12 5.84 -19.69
C LEU A 80 2.01 5.47 -20.88
N ALA A 81 2.06 6.31 -21.92
CA ALA A 81 2.92 6.13 -23.08
C ALA A 81 4.42 6.19 -22.71
N HIS A 82 4.81 7.09 -21.80
CA HIS A 82 6.18 7.17 -21.30
C HIS A 82 6.67 5.84 -20.71
N TYR A 83 5.79 5.13 -19.99
CA TYR A 83 6.07 3.82 -19.40
C TYR A 83 5.69 2.63 -20.30
N LYS A 84 5.25 2.90 -21.54
CA LYS A 84 4.84 1.89 -22.52
C LYS A 84 3.71 0.98 -22.01
N ILE A 85 2.78 1.56 -21.25
CA ILE A 85 1.59 0.85 -20.78
C ILE A 85 0.55 0.90 -21.90
N PRO A 86 0.14 -0.26 -22.45
CA PRO A 86 -0.84 -0.32 -23.51
C PRO A 86 -2.23 0.04 -22.97
N THR A 87 -3.04 0.68 -23.80
CA THR A 87 -4.39 1.18 -23.43
C THR A 87 -5.46 0.73 -24.42
N ASP A 88 -5.13 -0.25 -25.25
CA ASP A 88 -6.00 -0.94 -26.20
C ASP A 88 -6.98 -1.88 -25.50
N LEU A 89 -6.60 -2.42 -24.34
CA LEU A 89 -7.43 -3.27 -23.49
C LEU A 89 -7.76 -2.62 -22.14
N PRO A 90 -8.85 -3.07 -21.46
CA PRO A 90 -9.16 -2.65 -20.10
C PRO A 90 -8.00 -2.91 -19.14
N LEU A 91 -7.66 -1.91 -18.34
CA LEU A 91 -6.61 -2.02 -17.33
C LEU A 91 -7.17 -2.55 -16.01
N ILE A 92 -6.54 -3.61 -15.51
CA ILE A 92 -6.73 -4.14 -14.17
C ILE A 92 -5.47 -3.77 -13.37
N VAL A 93 -5.60 -3.02 -12.28
CA VAL A 93 -4.44 -2.39 -11.62
C VAL A 93 -4.40 -2.74 -10.14
N GLN A 94 -3.23 -3.14 -9.64
CA GLN A 94 -2.91 -3.11 -8.22
C GLN A 94 -1.73 -2.17 -7.99
N ILE A 95 -1.93 -1.17 -7.11
CA ILE A 95 -0.88 -0.27 -6.66
C ILE A 95 -0.58 -0.59 -5.20
N SER A 96 0.54 -1.25 -4.96
CA SER A 96 0.95 -1.66 -3.63
C SER A 96 2.45 -1.88 -3.57
N ARG A 97 3.04 -1.90 -2.37
CA ARG A 97 4.40 -2.43 -2.23
C ARG A 97 4.43 -3.89 -2.67
N PHE A 98 5.58 -4.33 -3.15
CA PHE A 98 5.84 -5.74 -3.40
C PHE A 98 6.29 -6.38 -2.08
N ASP A 99 5.30 -6.66 -1.23
CA ASP A 99 5.48 -7.34 0.06
C ASP A 99 4.54 -8.56 0.14
N PRO A 100 4.89 -9.59 0.93
CA PRO A 100 4.10 -10.83 0.99
C PRO A 100 2.64 -10.59 1.38
N TRP A 101 2.37 -9.55 2.17
CA TRP A 101 1.03 -9.25 2.68
C TRP A 101 0.13 -8.58 1.64
N LYS A 102 0.69 -8.04 0.55
CA LYS A 102 -0.08 -7.50 -0.60
C LYS A 102 -0.44 -8.54 -1.64
N ASP A 103 0.11 -9.74 -1.48
CA ASP A 103 -0.14 -10.93 -2.29
C ASP A 103 -0.19 -10.65 -3.81
N PRO A 104 0.90 -10.08 -4.38
CA PRO A 104 0.95 -9.77 -5.79
C PRO A 104 0.93 -11.04 -6.67
N GLU A 105 1.41 -12.18 -6.18
CA GLU A 105 1.32 -13.47 -6.89
C GLU A 105 -0.13 -13.95 -6.98
N GLY A 106 -0.88 -13.91 -5.88
CA GLY A 106 -2.30 -14.24 -5.91
C GLY A 106 -3.12 -13.32 -6.81
N VAL A 107 -2.67 -12.08 -7.04
CA VAL A 107 -3.27 -11.19 -8.03
C VAL A 107 -3.03 -11.68 -9.45
N VAL A 108 -1.80 -12.08 -9.78
CA VAL A 108 -1.47 -12.67 -11.08
C VAL A 108 -2.32 -13.92 -11.33
N GLU A 109 -2.44 -14.80 -10.35
CA GLU A 109 -3.26 -16.01 -10.48
C GLU A 109 -4.75 -15.69 -10.66
N ALA A 110 -5.29 -14.73 -9.90
CA ALA A 110 -6.66 -14.26 -10.09
C ALA A 110 -6.89 -13.66 -11.49
N PHE A 111 -5.93 -12.90 -11.99
CA PHE A 111 -5.97 -12.34 -13.33
C PHE A 111 -5.92 -13.41 -14.42
N LYS A 112 -5.08 -14.44 -14.27
CA LYS A 112 -5.01 -15.58 -15.20
C LYS A 112 -6.34 -16.35 -15.30
N LEU A 113 -7.13 -16.38 -14.23
CA LEU A 113 -8.49 -16.93 -14.26
C LEU A 113 -9.47 -15.97 -14.95
N ALA A 114 -9.43 -14.68 -14.61
CA ALA A 114 -10.30 -13.67 -15.19
C ALA A 114 -10.12 -13.52 -16.71
N ARG A 115 -8.88 -13.60 -17.20
CA ARG A 115 -8.57 -13.46 -18.63
C ARG A 115 -9.14 -14.57 -19.52
N GLN A 116 -9.57 -15.69 -18.94
CA GLN A 116 -10.27 -16.74 -19.68
C GLN A 116 -11.66 -16.29 -20.15
N GLN A 117 -12.20 -15.23 -19.58
CA GLN A 117 -13.54 -14.71 -19.88
C GLN A 117 -13.48 -13.32 -20.54
N ILE A 118 -12.50 -12.48 -20.18
CA ILE A 118 -12.40 -11.09 -20.65
C ILE A 118 -10.94 -10.76 -20.96
N GLU A 119 -10.65 -10.25 -22.16
CA GLU A 119 -9.33 -9.72 -22.49
C GLU A 119 -9.06 -8.42 -21.73
N ALA A 120 -7.91 -8.36 -21.04
CA ALA A 120 -7.51 -7.23 -20.22
C ALA A 120 -5.98 -7.21 -20.07
N THR A 121 -5.45 -6.11 -19.55
CA THR A 121 -4.03 -6.00 -19.17
C THR A 121 -3.92 -5.78 -17.65
N LEU A 122 -3.14 -6.61 -16.97
CA LEU A 122 -2.79 -6.44 -15.58
C LEU A 122 -1.58 -5.51 -15.44
N VAL A 123 -1.68 -4.49 -14.58
CA VAL A 123 -0.56 -3.65 -14.18
C VAL A 123 -0.36 -3.73 -12.67
N LEU A 124 0.76 -4.31 -12.26
CA LEU A 124 1.25 -4.28 -10.88
C LEU A 124 2.26 -3.15 -10.74
N LEU A 125 1.91 -2.10 -10.01
CA LEU A 125 2.78 -0.96 -9.75
C LEU A 125 3.15 -0.90 -8.27
N GLY A 126 4.44 -0.88 -7.98
CA GLY A 126 4.91 -0.88 -6.60
C GLY A 126 6.36 -0.46 -6.47
N ASN A 127 6.83 -0.43 -5.22
CA ASN A 127 8.26 -0.42 -4.90
C ASN A 127 8.55 -1.54 -3.91
N PHE A 128 9.83 -1.91 -3.79
CA PHE A 128 10.28 -2.79 -2.73
C PHE A 128 10.34 -2.04 -1.40
N ALA A 129 10.02 -2.76 -0.34
CA ALA A 129 10.45 -2.40 0.99
C ALA A 129 11.97 -2.63 1.06
N THR A 130 12.77 -1.57 1.16
CA THR A 130 14.23 -1.66 1.26
C THR A 130 14.70 -2.35 2.53
N ASP A 131 13.81 -2.46 3.51
CA ASP A 131 13.96 -3.09 4.81
C ASP A 131 13.53 -4.57 4.84
N ASP A 132 12.98 -5.11 3.75
CA ASP A 132 12.43 -6.46 3.70
C ASP A 132 13.28 -7.41 2.82
N PRO A 133 14.07 -8.33 3.42
CA PRO A 133 14.84 -9.32 2.67
C PRO A 133 13.97 -10.31 1.90
N GLU A 134 12.68 -10.46 2.23
CA GLU A 134 11.74 -11.31 1.47
C GLU A 134 11.30 -10.67 0.16
N GLY A 135 11.39 -9.34 0.04
CA GLY A 135 10.98 -8.59 -1.16
C GLY A 135 11.74 -8.98 -2.43
N ALA A 136 13.00 -9.41 -2.30
CA ALA A 136 13.81 -9.87 -3.42
C ALA A 136 13.26 -11.16 -4.06
N LYS A 137 12.83 -12.12 -3.22
CA LYS A 137 12.27 -13.41 -3.71
C LYS A 137 10.94 -13.19 -4.43
N ILE A 138 10.08 -12.33 -3.87
CA ILE A 138 8.82 -11.95 -4.51
C ILE A 138 9.09 -11.31 -5.86
N PHE A 139 10.10 -10.44 -5.97
CA PHE A 139 10.42 -9.84 -7.26
C PHE A 139 10.82 -10.85 -8.32
N GLU A 140 11.66 -11.82 -7.98
CA GLU A 140 12.09 -12.86 -8.92
C GLU A 140 10.91 -13.70 -9.40
N SER A 141 10.00 -14.05 -8.49
CA SER A 141 8.76 -14.76 -8.82
C SER A 141 7.82 -13.93 -9.72
N LEU A 142 7.65 -12.65 -9.39
CA LEU A 142 6.85 -11.72 -10.21
C LEU A 142 7.47 -11.53 -11.59
N ARG A 143 8.79 -11.34 -11.69
CA ARG A 143 9.53 -11.26 -12.96
C ARG A 143 9.28 -12.48 -13.83
N ALA A 144 9.22 -13.68 -13.25
CA ALA A 144 8.92 -14.90 -14.00
C ALA A 144 7.47 -14.95 -14.52
N CYS A 145 6.57 -14.19 -13.90
CA CYS A 145 5.18 -14.05 -14.35
C CYS A 145 4.97 -12.93 -15.39
N GLN A 146 6.01 -12.16 -15.71
CA GLN A 146 5.90 -11.04 -16.65
C GLN A 146 5.70 -11.56 -18.08
N GLU A 147 4.59 -11.15 -18.70
CA GLU A 147 4.21 -11.49 -20.06
C GLU A 147 3.51 -10.29 -20.71
N GLU A 148 3.09 -10.41 -21.97
CA GLU A 148 2.53 -9.28 -22.75
C GLU A 148 1.38 -8.55 -22.04
N GLN A 149 0.49 -9.31 -21.38
CA GLN A 149 -0.67 -8.78 -20.66
C GLN A 149 -0.47 -8.67 -19.13
N VAL A 150 0.73 -8.96 -18.60
CA VAL A 150 1.06 -8.83 -17.18
C VAL A 150 2.28 -7.93 -17.03
N LEU A 151 2.03 -6.66 -16.72
CA LEU A 151 3.04 -5.63 -16.58
C LEU A 151 3.37 -5.42 -15.11
N ILE A 152 4.67 -5.47 -14.80
CA ILE A 152 5.17 -5.32 -13.44
C ILE A 152 6.19 -4.19 -13.43
N SER A 153 5.91 -3.15 -12.66
CA SER A 153 6.70 -1.92 -12.65
C SER A 153 7.09 -1.54 -11.23
N THR A 154 8.37 -1.24 -11.05
CA THR A 154 8.98 -0.80 -9.78
C THR A 154 9.02 0.74 -9.68
N LYS A 155 8.08 1.42 -10.33
CA LYS A 155 8.01 2.89 -10.45
C LYS A 155 6.92 3.48 -9.58
N GLY A 156 6.62 2.85 -8.44
CA GLY A 156 5.58 3.28 -7.50
C GLY A 156 5.82 4.66 -6.89
N ASP A 157 7.05 5.19 -6.96
CA ASP A 157 7.38 6.55 -6.51
C ASP A 157 6.90 7.65 -7.49
N ASP A 158 6.62 7.30 -8.75
CA ASP A 158 6.03 8.25 -9.69
C ASP A 158 4.53 8.42 -9.38
N THR A 159 4.25 9.43 -8.55
CA THR A 159 2.87 9.77 -8.17
C THR A 159 1.97 10.16 -9.35
N ALA A 160 2.52 10.65 -10.46
CA ALA A 160 1.74 10.94 -11.66
C ALA A 160 1.35 9.65 -12.38
N LEU A 161 2.25 8.65 -12.42
CA LEU A 161 1.94 7.32 -12.96
C LEU A 161 0.89 6.61 -12.11
N VAL A 162 1.02 6.67 -10.77
CA VAL A 162 0.01 6.13 -9.85
C VAL A 162 -1.37 6.72 -10.16
N ASN A 163 -1.46 8.05 -10.26
CA ASN A 163 -2.72 8.74 -10.56
C ASN A 163 -3.27 8.35 -11.94
N ALA A 164 -2.43 8.37 -12.98
CA ALA A 164 -2.82 8.01 -14.34
C ALA A 164 -3.39 6.58 -14.41
N LEU A 165 -2.74 5.62 -13.75
CA LEU A 165 -3.21 4.24 -13.69
C LEU A 165 -4.52 4.11 -12.90
N GLN A 166 -4.64 4.73 -11.72
CA GLN A 166 -5.89 4.68 -10.94
C GLN A 166 -7.06 5.30 -11.70
N THR A 167 -6.81 6.37 -12.45
CA THR A 167 -7.84 7.06 -13.23
C THR A 167 -8.24 6.27 -14.49
N ARG A 168 -7.28 5.62 -15.16
CA ARG A 168 -7.51 4.86 -16.40
C ARG A 168 -7.98 3.42 -16.15
N ALA A 169 -7.74 2.87 -14.96
CA ALA A 169 -8.11 1.52 -14.59
C ALA A 169 -9.62 1.26 -14.77
N ALA A 170 -9.96 0.15 -15.44
CA ALA A 170 -11.32 -0.38 -15.42
C ALA A 170 -11.64 -1.00 -14.05
N VAL A 171 -10.64 -1.64 -13.43
CA VAL A 171 -10.73 -2.21 -12.09
C VAL A 171 -9.43 -1.92 -11.33
N VAL A 172 -9.57 -1.33 -10.14
CA VAL A 172 -8.49 -1.25 -9.16
C VAL A 172 -8.74 -2.30 -8.08
N LEU A 173 -7.70 -3.05 -7.73
CA LEU A 173 -7.76 -4.07 -6.68
C LEU A 173 -6.69 -3.82 -5.63
N GLN A 174 -7.03 -4.19 -4.39
CA GLN A 174 -6.14 -4.17 -3.24
C GLN A 174 -6.27 -5.51 -2.52
N LYS A 175 -5.64 -6.56 -3.06
CA LYS A 175 -5.83 -7.95 -2.59
C LYS A 175 -4.90 -8.33 -1.44
N SER A 176 -4.92 -7.54 -0.38
CA SER A 176 -4.03 -7.73 0.78
C SER A 176 -4.52 -8.85 1.71
N LEU A 177 -3.59 -9.70 2.16
CA LEU A 177 -3.81 -10.68 3.25
C LEU A 177 -3.83 -10.00 4.62
N ARG A 178 -3.02 -8.93 4.77
CA ARG A 178 -3.02 -8.04 5.93
C ARG A 178 -2.89 -6.61 5.46
N GLU A 179 -3.74 -5.74 5.99
CA GLU A 179 -3.76 -4.32 5.64
C GLU A 179 -3.91 -3.49 6.91
N GLY A 180 -3.22 -2.35 6.94
CA GLY A 180 -3.44 -1.34 7.98
C GLY A 180 -4.73 -0.59 7.66
N PHE A 181 -4.57 0.56 7.00
CA PHE A 181 -5.72 1.29 6.43
C PHE A 181 -5.87 1.06 4.92
N GLY A 182 -4.75 0.94 4.20
CA GLY A 182 -4.77 0.80 2.74
C GLY A 182 -5.21 2.09 2.03
N LEU A 183 -4.41 3.16 2.07
CA LEU A 183 -4.71 4.44 1.38
C LEU A 183 -4.81 4.34 -0.15
N THR A 184 -4.56 3.16 -0.71
CA THR A 184 -4.69 2.85 -2.14
C THR A 184 -6.10 2.40 -2.52
N VAL A 185 -6.98 2.15 -1.54
CA VAL A 185 -8.42 1.88 -1.69
C VAL A 185 -9.21 3.18 -1.85
#